data_AF-A0A3P6RQP3-F1
#
_entry.id   AF-A0A3P6RQP3-F1
#
_cell.length_a   1.000
_cell.length_b   1.000
_cell.length_c   1.000
_cell.angle_alpha   90.00
_cell.angle_beta   90.00
_cell.angle_gamma   90.00
#
_symmetry.space_group_name_H-M   'P 1'
#
loop_
_entity.id
_entity.type
_entity.pdbx_description
1 polymer ?
#
loop_
_entity_poly.entity_id
_entity_poly.type
_entity_poly.pdbx_seq_one_letter_code
_entity_poly.pdbx_strand_id
1 'polypeptide(L)'
;FRFDFESAESIIYDECFDRPITCTESGRIDAILMWWDLDMDGTGKYWIDMAPKWASDAYYWRDHWMQAVYYLPHRVHVKKDEEIILKCSHDEFSMWFCVGEE
;
A
#
# COMPACT_ATOMS: atom_id res chain seq x y z
N PHE A 1 -5.21 0.33 -1.29
CA PHE A 1 -6.35 1.05 -1.89
C PHE A 1 -6.58 0.51 -3.29
N ARG A 2 -7.77 0.69 -3.85
CA ARG A 2 -8.05 0.38 -5.25
C ARG A 2 -8.92 1.51 -5.78
N PHE A 3 -8.41 2.21 -6.77
CA PHE A 3 -9.13 3.31 -7.40
C PHE A 3 -9.64 2.84 -8.76
N ASP A 4 -10.90 3.14 -9.04
CA ASP A 4 -11.51 2.94 -10.35
C ASP A 4 -11.70 4.32 -11.00
N PHE A 5 -10.83 4.63 -11.95
CA PHE A 5 -10.84 5.92 -12.64
C PHE A 5 -11.89 5.99 -13.77
N GLU A 6 -12.59 4.90 -14.07
CA GLU A 6 -13.66 4.88 -15.08
C GLU A 6 -15.02 5.31 -14.49
N SER A 7 -15.18 5.23 -13.17
CA SER A 7 -16.41 5.59 -12.46
C SER A 7 -16.20 6.75 -11.51
N ALA A 8 -16.73 7.93 -11.86
CA ALA A 8 -16.64 9.13 -11.02
C ALA A 8 -17.25 8.93 -9.62
N GLU A 9 -18.29 8.11 -9.50
CA GLU A 9 -18.95 7.80 -8.22
C GLU A 9 -18.09 6.92 -7.30
N SER A 10 -17.09 6.24 -7.85
CA SER A 10 -16.16 5.41 -7.07
C SER A 10 -14.98 6.18 -6.49
N ILE A 11 -14.78 7.43 -6.92
CA ILE A 11 -13.69 8.28 -6.43
C ILE A 11 -14.14 8.96 -5.15
N ILE A 12 -13.82 8.35 -4.02
CA ILE A 12 -14.07 8.90 -2.69
C ILE A 12 -12.76 9.51 -2.18
N TYR A 13 -12.80 10.74 -1.68
CA TYR A 13 -11.59 11.44 -1.25
C TYR A 13 -11.11 10.99 0.12
N ASP A 14 -12.03 10.78 1.08
CA ASP A 14 -11.70 10.36 2.43
C ASP A 14 -12.12 8.91 2.64
N GLU A 15 -11.14 8.00 2.65
CA GLU A 15 -11.41 6.58 2.88
C GLU A 15 -10.49 5.97 3.95
N CYS A 16 -11.04 4.99 4.66
CA CYS A 16 -10.33 4.22 5.66
C CYS A 16 -10.77 2.77 5.59
N PHE A 17 -9.80 1.86 5.50
CA PHE A 17 -10.05 0.43 5.39
C PHE A 17 -9.13 -0.38 6.29
N ASP A 18 -9.71 -1.37 6.96
CA ASP A 18 -8.97 -2.36 7.73
C ASP A 18 -8.54 -3.51 6.82
N ARG A 19 -7.23 -3.81 6.84
CA ARG A 19 -6.62 -4.90 6.07
C ARG A 19 -6.03 -5.94 7.03
N PRO A 20 -6.65 -7.12 7.18
CA PRO A 20 -6.05 -8.20 7.94
C PRO A 20 -4.82 -8.72 7.20
N ILE A 21 -3.71 -8.86 7.91
CA ILE A 21 -2.46 -9.41 7.40
C ILE A 21 -1.91 -10.44 8.37
N THR A 22 -1.41 -11.55 7.83
CA THR A 22 -0.72 -12.59 8.59
C THR A 22 0.77 -12.34 8.52
N CYS A 23 1.41 -12.16 9.67
CA CYS A 23 2.84 -11.88 9.76
C CYS A 23 3.65 -13.13 9.40
N THR A 24 4.55 -13.01 8.42
CA THR A 24 5.34 -14.17 7.95
C THR A 24 6.53 -14.48 8.85
N GLU A 25 7.04 -13.48 9.57
CA GLU A 25 8.21 -13.57 10.45
C GLU A 25 8.01 -12.70 11.69
N SER A 26 8.64 -13.10 12.80
CA SER A 26 8.63 -12.32 14.04
C SER A 26 9.60 -11.15 13.95
N GLY A 27 9.21 -9.97 14.41
CA GLY A 27 10.08 -8.79 14.35
C GLY A 27 9.43 -7.50 14.79
N ARG A 28 10.05 -6.38 14.40
CA ARG A 28 9.52 -5.03 14.60
C ARG A 28 9.17 -4.42 13.25
N ILE A 29 8.01 -3.78 13.17
CA ILE A 29 7.65 -3.00 11.98
C ILE A 29 8.35 -1.64 12.08
N ASP A 30 9.45 -1.50 11.36
CA ASP A 30 10.21 -0.25 11.29
C ASP A 30 9.65 0.75 10.27
N ALA A 31 9.13 0.22 9.17
CA ALA A 31 8.64 1.01 8.06
C ALA A 31 7.62 0.21 7.25
N ILE A 32 6.76 0.93 6.53
CA ILE A 32 5.86 0.40 5.52
C ILE A 32 6.36 0.88 4.17
N LEU A 33 6.71 -0.06 3.30
CA LEU A 33 7.06 0.23 1.91
C LEU A 33 5.78 0.30 1.10
N MET A 34 5.64 1.33 0.26
CA MET A 34 4.44 1.54 -0.55
C MET A 34 4.83 1.90 -1.98
N TRP A 35 4.10 1.33 -2.93
CA TRP A 35 4.10 1.70 -4.34
C TRP A 35 2.71 1.42 -4.92
N TRP A 36 2.51 1.78 -6.18
CA TRP A 36 1.26 1.56 -6.89
C TRP A 36 1.51 0.90 -8.24
N ASP A 37 0.47 0.30 -8.79
CA ASP A 37 0.38 -0.12 -10.18
C ASP A 37 -0.85 0.53 -10.83
N LEU A 38 -0.83 0.62 -12.16
CA LEU A 38 -1.90 1.22 -12.95
C LEU A 38 -2.16 0.36 -14.18
N ASP A 39 -3.38 -0.14 -14.29
CA ASP A 39 -3.91 -0.73 -15.52
C ASP A 39 -4.26 0.38 -16.50
N MET A 40 -3.60 0.38 -17.65
CA MET A 40 -3.68 1.46 -18.63
C MET A 40 -4.97 1.46 -19.44
N ASP A 41 -5.62 0.30 -19.57
CA ASP A 41 -6.80 0.13 -20.42
C ASP A 41 -7.94 -0.69 -19.80
N GLY A 42 -7.81 -1.07 -18.52
CA GLY A 42 -8.83 -1.83 -17.80
C GLY A 42 -8.95 -3.29 -18.24
N THR A 43 -8.08 -3.77 -19.13
CA THR A 43 -8.11 -5.15 -19.64
C THR A 43 -7.27 -6.11 -18.80
N GLY A 44 -6.51 -5.59 -17.83
CA GLY A 44 -5.57 -6.35 -17.01
C GLY A 44 -4.31 -6.77 -17.76
N LYS A 45 -4.05 -6.23 -18.96
CA LYS A 45 -2.94 -6.64 -19.82
C LYS A 45 -1.76 -5.66 -19.82
N TYR A 46 -2.03 -4.37 -19.76
CA TYR A 46 -1.00 -3.34 -19.90
C TYR A 46 -0.87 -2.54 -18.61
N TRP A 47 0.20 -2.81 -17.88
CA TRP A 47 0.43 -2.22 -16.56
C TRP A 47 1.63 -1.29 -16.54
N ILE A 48 1.51 -0.19 -15.79
CA ILE A 48 2.65 0.48 -15.17
C ILE A 48 2.76 -0.05 -13.76
N ASP A 49 3.90 -0.65 -13.42
CA ASP A 49 4.17 -1.20 -12.08
C ASP A 49 5.35 -0.43 -11.46
N MET A 50 5.12 0.17 -10.29
CA MET A 50 6.15 0.90 -9.54
C MET A 50 6.84 0.04 -8.48
N ALA A 51 6.66 -1.28 -8.51
CA ALA A 51 7.37 -2.20 -7.63
C ALA A 51 8.90 -2.02 -7.74
N PRO A 52 9.63 -2.14 -6.61
CA PRO A 52 11.08 -2.07 -6.64
C PRO A 52 11.66 -3.28 -7.40
N LYS A 53 12.90 -3.13 -7.89
CA LYS A 53 13.59 -4.12 -8.73
C LYS A 53 13.61 -5.56 -8.17
N TRP A 54 13.55 -5.74 -6.86
CA TRP A 54 13.55 -7.07 -6.21
C TRP A 54 12.16 -7.72 -6.10
N ALA A 55 11.09 -6.95 -6.34
CA ALA A 55 9.71 -7.40 -6.19
C ALA A 55 8.99 -7.65 -7.54
N SER A 56 9.56 -7.21 -8.66
CA SER A 56 8.96 -7.35 -9.99
C SER A 56 10.02 -7.47 -11.08
N ASP A 57 9.81 -8.41 -12.00
CA ASP A 57 10.67 -8.61 -13.18
C ASP A 57 10.41 -7.55 -14.27
N ALA A 58 9.26 -6.85 -14.20
CA ALA A 58 8.87 -5.80 -15.14
C ALA A 58 9.41 -4.41 -14.74
N TYR A 59 10.53 -4.37 -14.00
CA TYR A 59 11.11 -3.14 -13.48
C TYR A 59 11.72 -2.25 -14.56
N TYR A 60 11.39 -0.95 -14.50
CA TYR A 60 12.02 0.10 -15.31
C TYR A 60 12.42 1.28 -14.43
N TRP A 61 13.66 1.75 -14.58
CA TRP A 61 14.13 2.91 -13.82
C TRP A 61 13.46 4.21 -14.30
N ARG A 62 12.95 5.00 -13.35
CA ARG A 62 12.33 6.32 -13.52
C ARG A 62 12.55 7.13 -12.24
N ASP A 63 12.67 8.45 -12.35
CA ASP A 63 12.96 9.35 -11.21
C ASP A 63 11.73 10.17 -10.77
N HIS A 64 10.84 10.50 -11.71
CA HIS A 64 9.62 11.27 -11.41
C HIS A 64 8.58 10.48 -10.61
N TRP A 65 8.65 9.15 -10.65
CA TRP A 65 7.89 8.25 -9.80
C TRP A 65 8.83 7.28 -9.11
N MET A 66 8.71 7.20 -7.79
CA MET A 66 9.49 6.33 -6.92
C MET A 66 8.58 5.66 -5.90
N GLN A 67 9.13 4.70 -5.17
CA GLN A 67 8.45 4.10 -4.02
C GLN A 67 8.45 5.07 -2.83
N ALA A 68 7.53 4.85 -1.90
CA ALA A 68 7.41 5.63 -0.67
C ALA A 68 7.67 4.76 0.56
N VAL A 69 8.06 5.44 1.66
CA VAL A 69 8.28 4.83 2.97
C VAL A 69 7.43 5.57 4.00
N TYR A 70 6.58 4.83 4.69
CA TYR A 70 5.73 5.35 5.76
C TYR A 70 6.16 4.77 7.11
N TYR A 71 5.85 5.50 8.18
CA TYR A 71 6.12 5.08 9.56
C TYR A 71 4.81 4.93 10.32
N LEU A 72 4.76 3.97 11.23
CA LEU A 72 3.65 3.83 12.15
C LEU A 72 3.75 4.88 13.28
N PRO A 73 2.62 5.36 13.83
CA PRO A 73 2.61 6.32 14.94
C PRO A 73 3.34 5.80 16.19
N HIS A 74 3.39 4.48 16.38
CA HIS A 74 4.01 3.82 17.52
C HIS A 74 4.83 2.60 17.09
N ARG A 75 5.72 2.14 17.97
CA ARG A 75 6.53 0.94 17.74
C ARG A 75 5.68 -0.30 17.86
N VAL A 76 5.63 -1.10 16.80
CA VAL A 76 4.86 -2.35 16.75
C VAL A 76 5.79 -3.53 16.61
N HIS A 77 5.62 -4.53 17.47
CA HIS A 77 6.29 -5.83 17.35
C HIS A 77 5.25 -6.87 16.99
N VAL A 78 5.62 -7.76 16.09
CA VAL A 78 4.77 -8.83 15.58
C VAL A 78 5.45 -10.18 15.77
N LYS A 79 4.66 -11.23 15.87
CA LYS A 79 5.11 -12.62 15.87
C LYS A 79 4.78 -13.28 14.55
N LYS A 80 5.60 -14.24 14.17
CA LYS A 80 5.30 -15.14 13.06
C LYS A 80 3.94 -15.79 13.27
N ASP A 81 3.16 -15.86 12.19
CA ASP A 81 1.80 -16.37 12.11
C ASP A 81 0.76 -15.57 12.93
N GLU A 82 1.12 -14.39 13.46
CA GLU A 82 0.18 -13.47 14.10
C GLU A 82 -0.65 -12.74 13.04
N GLU A 83 -1.96 -12.69 13.24
CA GLU A 83 -2.85 -11.85 12.46
C GLU A 83 -2.94 -10.46 13.09
N ILE A 84 -2.63 -9.43 12.31
CA ILE A 84 -2.81 -8.04 12.70
C ILE A 84 -3.70 -7.31 11.69
N ILE A 85 -4.30 -6.21 12.13
CA ILE A 85 -5.08 -5.32 11.26
C ILE A 85 -4.22 -4.10 10.95
N LEU A 86 -3.90 -3.91 9.67
CA LEU A 86 -3.35 -2.67 9.15
C LEU A 86 -4.51 -1.78 8.70
N LYS A 87 -4.71 -0.67 9.40
CA LYS A 87 -5.65 0.36 8.97
C LYS A 87 -4.95 1.26 7.96
N CYS A 88 -5.50 1.29 6.75
CA CYS A 88 -5.01 2.06 5.62
C CYS A 88 -5.97 3.22 5.40
N SER A 89 -5.48 4.46 5.52
CA SER A 89 -6.28 5.66 5.36
C SER A 89 -5.69 6.58 4.29
N HIS A 90 -6.55 7.33 3.62
CA HIS A 90 -6.14 8.44 2.80
C HIS A 90 -7.20 9.56 2.82
N ASP A 91 -6.73 10.77 2.54
CA ASP A 91 -7.56 11.91 2.15
C ASP A 91 -7.37 12.18 0.64
N GLU A 92 -7.81 13.35 0.18
CA GLU A 92 -7.70 13.76 -1.23
C GLU A 92 -6.24 13.71 -1.77
N PHE A 93 -5.23 13.88 -0.91
CA PHE A 93 -3.84 14.05 -1.33
C PHE A 93 -2.83 13.14 -0.61
N SER A 94 -3.16 12.62 0.56
CA SER A 94 -2.23 12.02 1.51
C SER A 94 -2.68 10.63 1.92
N MET A 95 -1.72 9.77 2.26
CA MET A 95 -1.97 8.42 2.76
C MET A 95 -1.27 8.26 4.12
N TRP A 96 -1.84 7.46 5.01
CA TRP A 96 -1.22 7.08 6.26
C TRP A 96 -1.70 5.70 6.73
N PHE A 97 -0.97 5.16 7.70
CA PHE A 97 -1.17 3.79 8.15
C PHE A 97 -1.04 3.70 9.67
N CYS A 98 -1.88 2.88 10.29
CA CYS A 98 -1.73 2.49 11.69
C CYS A 98 -2.02 1.00 11.88
N VAL A 99 -1.53 0.44 12.98
CA VAL A 99 -1.77 -0.96 13.37
C VAL A 99 -2.39 -0.95 14.75
N GLY A 100 -3.54 -1.61 14.91
CA GLY A 100 -4.32 -1.61 16.14
C GLY A 100 -5.42 -0.55 16.18
N GLU A 101 -6.07 -0.40 17.34
CA GLU A 101 -7.02 0.68 17.60
C GLU A 101 -6.25 1.98 17.91
N GLU A 102 -6.69 3.09 17.31
CA GLU A 102 -6.28 4.44 17.72
C GLU A 102 -6.97 4.84 19.04
#